data_AF-A0A937HBF5-F1
#
_entry.id   AF-A0A937HBF5-F1
#
_cell.length_a   1.000
_cell.length_b   1.000
_cell.length_c   1.000
_cell.angle_alpha   90.00
_cell.angle_beta   90.00
_cell.angle_gamma   90.00
#
_symmetry.space_group_name_H-M   'P 1'
#
loop_
_entity.id
_entity.type
_entity.pdbx_description
1 polymer ?
#
loop_
_entity_poly.entity_id
_entity_poly.type
_entity_poly.pdbx_seq_one_letter_code
_entity_poly.pdbx_strand_id
1 'polypeptide(L)' 'MKKINVFWFRRDLRTHDNRGLYEALKDKNNVIPIFI' A
#
# COMPACT_ATOMS: atom_id res chain seq x y z
N MET A 1 -2.85 -1.42 20.14
CA MET A 1 -3.11 -0.65 18.90
C MET A 1 -3.16 -1.61 17.72
N LYS A 2 -4.01 -1.37 16.72
CA LYS A 2 -4.01 -2.18 15.48
C LYS A 2 -2.83 -1.76 14.60
N LYS A 3 -2.11 -2.72 14.02
CA LYS A 3 -1.03 -2.45 13.06
C LYS A 3 -1.64 -1.97 11.74
N ILE A 4 -1.04 -0.95 11.13
CA ILE A 4 -1.48 -0.33 9.88
C ILE A 4 -0.28 -0.29 8.94
N ASN A 5 -0.51 -0.64 7.67
CA ASN A 5 0.48 -0.54 6.61
C ASN A 5 0.30 0.81 5.89
N VAL A 6 1.39 1.54 5.66
CA VAL A 6 1.35 2.77 4.85
C VAL A 6 2.02 2.48 3.51
N PHE A 7 1.31 2.79 2.42
CA PHE A 7 1.81 2.56 1.06
C PHE A 7 2.01 3.88 0.32
N TRP A 8 3.26 4.27 0.06
CA TRP A 8 3.59 5.51 -0.64
C TRP A 8 3.79 5.29 -2.13
N PHE A 9 2.88 5.86 -2.92
CA PHE A 9 3.02 5.95 -4.37
C PHE A 9 4.05 7.04 -4.72
N ARG A 10 5.17 6.66 -5.35
CA ARG A 10 6.29 7.57 -5.69
C ARG A 10 6.38 7.98 -7.16
N ARG A 11 5.62 7.33 -8.05
CA ARG A 11 5.68 7.56 -9.50
C ARG A 11 4.28 7.51 -10.08
N ASP A 12 3.76 6.30 -10.26
CA ASP A 12 2.49 6.08 -10.92
C ASP A 12 1.45 5.56 -9.92
N LEU A 13 0.27 6.18 -9.93
CA LEU A 13 -0.89 5.79 -9.12
C LEU A 13 -1.60 4.59 -9.76
N ARG A 14 -0.97 3.41 -9.67
CA ARG A 14 -1.48 2.17 -10.25
C ARG A 14 -1.85 1.14 -9.19
N THR A 15 -3.08 0.64 -9.26
CA THR A 15 -3.60 -0.42 -8.40
C THR A 15 -3.37 -1.83 -8.95
N HIS A 16 -3.13 -1.95 -10.25
CA HIS A 16 -2.77 -3.19 -10.94
C HIS A 16 -1.26 -3.24 -11.19
N ASP A 17 -0.73 -4.46 -11.28
CA ASP A 17 0.70 -4.72 -11.55
C ASP A 17 1.66 -3.91 -10.66
N ASN A 18 1.28 -3.76 -9.39
CA ASN A 18 2.04 -3.01 -8.41
C ASN A 18 2.47 -3.96 -7.28
N ARG A 19 3.68 -4.49 -7.39
CA ARG A 19 4.26 -5.42 -6.41
C ARG A 19 4.29 -4.84 -5.00
N GLY A 20 4.56 -3.54 -4.87
CA GLY A 20 4.59 -2.88 -3.56
C GLY A 20 3.21 -2.84 -2.90
N LEU A 21 2.19 -2.47 -3.68
CA LEU A 21 0.80 -2.45 -3.19
C LEU A 21 0.31 -3.87 -2.87
N TYR A 22 0.70 -4.85 -3.69
CA TYR A 22 0.41 -6.27 -3.46
C TYR A 22 0.97 -6.76 -2.13
N GLU A 23 2.26 -6.53 -1.85
CA GLU A 23 2.85 -6.93 -0.56
C GLU A 23 2.22 -6.17 0.62
N ALA A 24 1.87 -4.88 0.45
CA ALA A 24 1.20 -4.11 1.49
C ALA A 24 -0.18 -4.67 1.86
N LEU A 25 -0.92 -5.23 0.89
CA LEU A 25 -2.26 -5.81 1.06
C LEU A 25 -2.24 -7.29 1.47
N LYS A 26 -1.08 -7.95 1.46
CA LYS A 26 -0.94 -9.40 1.73
C LYS A 26 -1.27 -9.77 3.18
N ASP A 27 -1.03 -8.85 4.10
CA ASP A 27 -1.35 -9.02 5.52
C ASP A 27 -2.80 -8.59 5.82
N LYS A 28 -3.37 -9.07 6.93
CA LYS A 28 -4.71 -8.66 7.41
C LYS A 28 -4.77 -7.23 7.99
N ASN A 29 -3.74 -6.42 7.77
CA ASN A 29 -3.66 -5.05 8.28
C ASN A 29 -4.28 -4.08 7.28
N ASN A 30 -4.93 -3.03 7.78
CA ASN A 30 -5.43 -1.96 6.92
C ASN A 30 -4.25 -1.27 6.22
N VAL A 31 -4.42 -0.97 4.94
CA VAL A 31 -3.44 -0.23 4.13
C VAL A 31 -3.94 1.20 3.90
N ILE A 32 -3.12 2.18 4.24
CA ILE A 32 -3.36 3.59 3.91
C ILE A 32 -2.46 3.97 2.74
N PRO A 33 -3.02 4.20 1.54
CA PRO A 33 -2.27 4.73 0.42
C PRO A 33 -2.00 6.23 0.61
N ILE A 34 -0.77 6.67 0.34
CA ILE A 34 -0.37 8.09 0.33
C ILE A 34 0.37 8.43 -0.95
N PHE A 35 0.29 9.69 -1.36
CA PHE A 35 1.03 10.27 -2.48
C PHE A 35 1.54 11.64 -2.01
N ILE A 36 2.85 11.83 -2.04
CA ILE A 36 3.57 13.05 -1.62
C ILE A 36 4.43 13.46 -2.80
#